data_AF-A0A022FQ48-F1
#
_entry.id   AF-A0A022FQ48-F1
#
_cell.length_a   1.000
_cell.length_b   1.000
_cell.length_c   1.000
_cell.angle_alpha   90.00
_cell.angle_beta   90.00
_cell.angle_gamma   90.00
#
_symmetry.space_group_name_H-M   'P 1'
#
loop_
_entity.id
_entity.type
_entity.pdbx_description
1 polymer ?
#
loop_
_entity_poly.entity_id
_entity_poly.type
_entity_poly.pdbx_seq_one_letter_code
_entity_poly.pdbx_strand_id
1 'polypeptide(L)'
;MMDDWKVSGYVDPDNGGTWVYYENPAFPGIHMSRSVDNPARDHMATNDRTAYYYGNRKPPTFNNNQLPEQIRTQLVAAWRDYYTV
;
A
#
# COMPACT_ATOMS: atom_id res chain seq x y z
N MET A 1 -16.13 0.04 -8.56
CA MET A 1 -16.10 -1.36 -8.07
C MET A 1 -14.65 -1.79 -8.04
N MET A 2 -14.25 -2.59 -7.04
CA MET A 2 -12.86 -2.96 -6.70
C MET A 2 -12.12 -3.74 -7.82
N ASP A 3 -12.62 -3.72 -9.05
CA ASP A 3 -12.23 -4.57 -10.18
C ASP A 3 -10.84 -4.22 -10.74
N ASP A 4 -10.38 -2.98 -10.53
CA ASP A 4 -9.08 -2.53 -11.04
C ASP A 4 -7.92 -2.95 -10.12
N TRP A 5 -8.17 -3.19 -8.83
CA TRP A 5 -7.17 -3.66 -7.87
C TRP A 5 -7.12 -5.19 -7.86
N LYS A 6 -6.06 -5.76 -8.44
CA LYS A 6 -5.90 -7.21 -8.59
C LYS A 6 -4.80 -7.73 -7.69
N VAL A 7 -4.98 -8.93 -7.15
CA VAL A 7 -3.95 -9.61 -6.37
C VAL A 7 -2.73 -9.85 -7.25
N SER A 8 -1.60 -9.27 -6.88
CA SER A 8 -0.32 -9.35 -7.60
C SER A 8 0.71 -10.24 -6.90
N GLY A 9 0.48 -10.57 -5.62
CA GLY A 9 1.37 -11.45 -4.88
C GLY A 9 0.88 -11.77 -3.46
N TYR A 10 1.58 -12.72 -2.84
CA TYR A 10 1.32 -13.22 -1.50
C TYR A 10 2.64 -13.52 -0.80
N VAL A 11 2.75 -13.17 0.49
CA VAL A 11 3.90 -13.55 1.34
C VAL A 11 3.41 -14.36 2.53
N ASP A 12 4.07 -15.50 2.73
CA ASP A 12 3.76 -16.55 3.69
C ASP A 12 4.17 -16.18 5.14
N PRO A 13 3.37 -16.57 6.16
CA PRO A 13 3.52 -16.21 7.58
C PRO A 13 4.87 -16.48 8.26
N ASP A 14 5.69 -17.42 7.78
CA ASP A 14 6.90 -17.84 8.50
C ASP A 14 8.01 -16.78 8.56
N ASN A 15 7.85 -15.63 7.87
CA ASN A 15 8.89 -14.60 7.77
C ASN A 15 8.39 -13.15 7.85
N GLY A 16 7.31 -12.87 8.60
CA GLY A 16 6.87 -11.48 8.87
C GLY A 16 5.36 -11.21 8.80
N GLY A 17 4.55 -12.27 8.77
CA GLY A 17 3.09 -12.24 8.71
C GLY A 17 2.53 -12.54 7.33
N THR A 18 1.24 -12.83 7.27
CA THR A 18 0.49 -13.13 6.04
C THR A 18 0.12 -11.83 5.33
N TRP A 19 0.55 -11.66 4.08
CA TRP A 19 0.28 -10.47 3.28
C TRP A 19 -0.31 -10.80 1.93
N VAL A 20 -1.26 -9.97 1.50
CA VAL A 20 -1.81 -9.98 0.14
C VAL A 20 -1.47 -8.64 -0.52
N TYR A 21 -0.87 -8.69 -1.70
CA TYR A 21 -0.54 -7.50 -2.48
C TYR A 21 -1.55 -7.28 -3.57
N TYR A 22 -1.97 -6.03 -3.75
CA TYR A 22 -2.86 -5.63 -4.84
C TYR A 22 -2.19 -4.55 -5.68
N GLU A 23 -2.37 -4.61 -7.00
CA GLU A 23 -1.91 -3.58 -7.94
C GLU A 23 -3.08 -3.08 -8.79
N ASN A 24 -2.98 -1.83 -9.23
CA ASN A 24 -3.94 -1.22 -10.14
C ASN A 24 -3.17 -0.52 -11.28
N PRO A 25 -3.48 -0.78 -12.57
CA PRO A 25 -2.83 -0.13 -13.70
C PRO A 25 -2.89 1.41 -13.69
N ALA A 26 -3.84 2.02 -12.98
CA ALA A 26 -3.91 3.47 -12.79
C ALA A 26 -2.78 4.02 -11.89
N PHE A 27 -2.15 3.17 -11.08
CA PHE A 27 -1.04 3.51 -10.18
C PHE A 27 0.19 2.64 -10.50
N PRO A 28 0.81 2.83 -11.68
CA PRO A 28 1.95 2.02 -12.08
C PRO A 28 3.10 2.17 -11.08
N GLY A 29 3.65 1.04 -10.63
CA GLY A 29 4.77 1.00 -9.68
C GLY A 29 4.37 1.17 -8.22
N ILE A 30 3.08 1.16 -7.89
CA ILE A 30 2.55 1.16 -6.53
C ILE A 30 1.71 -0.10 -6.30
N HIS A 31 1.88 -0.71 -5.14
CA HIS A 31 1.02 -1.80 -4.67
C HIS A 31 0.46 -1.48 -3.28
N MET A 32 -0.73 -2.01 -3.02
CA MET A 32 -1.33 -2.08 -1.70
C MET A 32 -0.86 -3.34 -1.00
N SER A 33 -0.32 -3.21 0.20
CA SER A 33 0.01 -4.32 1.07
C SER A 33 -1.05 -4.46 2.14
N ARG A 34 -1.85 -5.52 2.06
CA ARG A 34 -2.85 -5.90 3.06
C ARG A 34 -2.27 -6.96 3.99
N SER A 35 -2.20 -6.68 5.28
CA SER A 35 -1.87 -7.71 6.26
C SER A 35 -3.15 -8.47 6.60
N VAL A 36 -3.14 -9.79 6.38
CA VAL A 36 -4.26 -10.66 6.78
C VAL A 36 -4.36 -10.75 8.30
N ASP A 37 -3.20 -10.76 8.98
CA ASP A 37 -3.15 -10.92 10.43
C ASP A 37 -3.44 -9.61 11.19
N ASN A 38 -3.15 -8.44 10.59
CA ASN A 38 -3.32 -7.16 11.27
C ASN A 38 -3.56 -5.99 10.28
N PRO A 39 -4.82 -5.61 10.04
CA PRO A 39 -5.18 -4.50 9.14
C PRO A 39 -4.57 -3.14 9.52
N ALA A 40 -4.13 -2.94 10.77
CA ALA A 40 -3.44 -1.71 11.16
C ALA A 40 -2.05 -1.57 10.52
N ARG A 41 -1.51 -2.66 9.93
CA ARG A 41 -0.24 -2.69 9.20
C ARG A 41 -0.40 -2.44 7.70
N ASP A 42 -1.62 -2.28 7.22
CA ASP A 42 -1.89 -2.00 5.82
C ASP A 42 -1.20 -0.71 5.36
N HIS A 43 -0.66 -0.73 4.15
CA HIS A 43 0.04 0.42 3.58
C HIS A 43 0.09 0.37 2.06
N MET A 44 0.16 1.53 1.44
CA MET A 44 0.63 1.64 0.05
C MET A 44 2.15 1.66 0.02
N ALA A 45 2.76 0.99 -0.95
CA ALA A 45 4.21 1.01 -1.15
C ALA A 45 4.58 1.12 -2.62
N THR A 46 5.75 1.69 -2.90
CA THR A 46 6.39 1.58 -4.21
C THR A 46 6.89 0.15 -4.43
N ASN A 47 6.93 -0.31 -5.69
CA ASN A 47 7.31 -1.69 -6.03
C ASN A 47 8.77 -2.04 -5.66
N ASP A 48 9.65 -1.03 -5.60
CA ASP A 48 11.02 -1.15 -5.10
C ASP A 48 11.11 -1.20 -3.55
N ARG A 49 9.98 -1.05 -2.85
CA ARG A 49 9.84 -1.13 -1.40
C ARG A 49 10.67 -0.08 -0.65
N THR A 50 10.81 1.12 -1.21
CA THR A 50 11.56 2.23 -0.58
C THR A 50 10.63 3.25 0.10
N ALA A 51 9.41 3.43 -0.41
CA ALA A 51 8.45 4.42 0.08
C ALA A 51 7.14 3.75 0.52
N TYR A 52 6.64 4.15 1.69
CA TYR A 52 5.45 3.56 2.31
C TYR A 52 4.53 4.64 2.87
N TYR A 53 3.22 4.46 2.68
CA TYR A 53 2.19 5.29 3.30
C TYR A 53 1.24 4.45 4.14
N TYR A 54 1.23 4.70 5.46
CA TYR A 54 0.40 4.02 6.45
C TYR A 54 -0.87 4.83 6.72
N GLY A 55 -1.89 4.67 5.87
CA GLY A 55 -3.12 5.46 5.95
C GLY A 55 -4.04 5.13 7.13
N ASN A 56 -3.91 3.93 7.72
CA ASN A 56 -4.70 3.51 8.88
C ASN A 56 -4.21 4.10 10.22
N ARG A 57 -3.01 4.72 10.25
CA ARG A 57 -2.50 5.39 11.44
C ARG A 57 -3.23 6.72 11.67
N LYS A 58 -3.28 7.18 12.93
CA LYS A 58 -3.86 8.48 13.31
C LYS A 58 -2.80 9.30 14.07
N PRO A 59 -2.15 10.30 13.43
CA PRO A 59 -2.31 10.72 12.03
C PRO A 59 -1.70 9.73 11.03
N PRO A 60 -2.17 9.69 9.76
CA PRO A 60 -1.50 8.96 8.70
C PRO A 60 -0.05 9.40 8.55
N THR A 61 0.84 8.48 8.19
CA THR A 61 2.26 8.78 8.15
C THR A 61 2.99 8.02 7.05
N PHE A 62 4.19 8.48 6.73
CA PHE A 62 5.11 7.81 5.81
C PHE A 62 6.21 7.09 6.61
N ASN A 63 6.87 6.10 6.00
CA ASN A 63 8.04 5.47 6.63
C ASN A 63 9.22 6.44 6.82
N ASN A 64 9.31 7.49 6.01
CA ASN A 64 10.30 8.56 6.17
C ASN A 64 9.74 9.91 5.68
N ASN A 65 10.31 11.00 6.19
CA ASN A 65 9.86 12.37 5.90
C ASN A 65 10.53 13.00 4.66
N GLN A 66 11.47 12.30 4.02
CA GLN A 66 12.27 12.79 2.90
C GLN A 66 11.78 12.25 1.53
N LEU A 67 10.64 11.56 1.50
CA LEU A 67 10.06 11.08 0.26
C LEU A 67 9.75 12.25 -0.69
N PRO A 68 10.08 12.12 -1.99
CA PRO A 68 9.70 13.10 -3.00
C PRO A 68 8.20 13.39 -2.98
N GLU A 69 7.82 14.65 -3.14
CA GLU A 69 6.41 15.10 -3.06
C GLU A 69 5.51 14.35 -4.04
N GLN A 70 6.01 14.06 -5.25
CA GLN A 70 5.29 13.29 -6.25
C GLN A 70 4.94 11.88 -5.74
N ILE A 71 5.91 11.16 -5.16
CA ILE A 71 5.69 9.82 -4.59
C ILE A 71 4.71 9.87 -3.42
N ARG A 72 4.84 10.87 -2.54
CA ARG A 72 3.90 11.07 -1.43
C ARG A 72 2.48 11.24 -1.92
N THR A 73 2.29 12.05 -2.95
CA THR A 73 0.99 12.33 -3.55
C THR A 73 0.39 11.08 -4.19
N GLN A 74 1.19 10.32 -4.95
CA GLN A 74 0.73 9.09 -5.60
C GLN A 74 0.32 8.02 -4.58
N LEU A 75 1.11 7.81 -3.51
CA LEU A 75 0.78 6.84 -2.46
C LEU A 75 -0.52 7.20 -1.71
N VAL A 76 -0.73 8.48 -1.43
CA VAL A 76 -1.98 8.96 -0.79
C VAL A 76 -3.17 8.82 -1.73
N ALA A 77 -2.99 9.13 -3.02
CA ALA A 77 -4.03 8.97 -4.02
C ALA A 77 -4.44 7.51 -4.20
N ALA A 78 -3.46 6.60 -4.32
CA ALA A 78 -3.68 5.16 -4.39
C ALA A 78 -4.42 4.65 -3.15
N TRP A 79 -4.00 5.07 -1.94
CA TRP A 79 -4.69 4.70 -0.69
C TRP A 79 -6.16 5.12 -0.71
N ARG A 80 -6.44 6.37 -1.08
CA ARG A 80 -7.81 6.86 -1.16
C ARG A 80 -8.61 6.03 -2.16
N ASP A 81 -8.08 5.83 -3.36
CA ASP A 81 -8.74 5.02 -4.40
C ASP A 81 -9.12 3.64 -3.87
N TYR A 82 -8.16 2.88 -3.32
CA TYR A 82 -8.42 1.54 -2.79
C TYR A 82 -9.56 1.46 -1.75
N TYR A 83 -9.72 2.49 -0.90
CA TYR A 83 -10.75 2.51 0.15
C TYR A 83 -12.05 3.22 -0.23
N THR A 84 -12.08 3.95 -1.35
CA THR A 84 -13.30 4.64 -1.83
C THR A 84 -14.14 3.81 -2.79
N VAL A 85 -13.65 2.64 -3.20
CA VAL A 85 -14.23 1.80 -4.23
C VAL A 85 -15.13 0.69 -3.66
#